data_AF-A0AAW2L3Y4-F1
#
_entry.id   AF-A0AAW2L3Y4-F1
#
_cell.length_a   1.000
_cell.length_b   1.000
_cell.length_c   1.000
_cell.angle_alpha   90.00
_cell.angle_beta   90.00
_cell.angle_gamma   90.00
#
_symmetry.space_group_name_H-M   'P 1'
#
loop_
_entity.id
_entity.type
_entity.pdbx_description
1 polymer ?
#
loop_
_entity_poly.entity_id
_entity_poly.type
_entity_poly.pdbx_seq_one_letter_code
_entity_poly.pdbx_strand_id
1 'polypeptide(L)'
;MVNRFAPSGYTKLPQNIPDYLEKCRFLPKLNNERPDQRNPIYKKRFSSLKNLVLIMNTNDTVIKPKESSWFGYYADGGLGTILQPQETKLYTEDWIGLKTLDKAGRVKFIKAAGGHVDMSDADIKKYVVPYLRGSKRRPDVHDGSAAAKDNTGSEEVTTTGN
;
A
#
# COMPACT_ATOMS: atom_id res chain seq x y z
N MET A 1 4.31 -16.75 -27.34
CA MET A 1 4.40 -16.39 -25.90
C MET A 1 5.39 -15.24 -25.76
N VAL A 2 5.03 -14.16 -25.07
CA VAL A 2 6.01 -13.11 -24.73
C VAL A 2 6.74 -13.58 -23.48
N ASN A 3 8.03 -13.89 -23.57
CA ASN A 3 8.85 -14.19 -22.39
C ASN A 3 8.90 -12.96 -21.48
N ARG A 4 8.36 -13.09 -20.27
CA ARG A 4 8.33 -12.01 -19.27
C ARG A 4 9.26 -12.38 -18.13
N PHE A 5 10.36 -11.64 -18.03
CA PHE A 5 11.29 -11.76 -16.91
C PHE A 5 10.85 -10.81 -15.80
N ALA A 6 10.48 -11.32 -14.62
CA ALA A 6 9.89 -10.48 -13.56
C ALA A 6 10.73 -9.23 -13.22
N PRO A 7 12.08 -9.31 -13.11
CA PRO A 7 12.91 -8.14 -12.87
C PRO A 7 12.78 -7.01 -13.89
N SER A 8 12.53 -7.31 -15.17
CA SER A 8 12.39 -6.25 -16.19
C SER A 8 11.15 -5.38 -15.99
N GLY A 9 10.19 -5.82 -15.16
CA GLY A 9 9.04 -5.04 -14.75
C GLY A 9 9.37 -3.91 -13.76
N TYR A 10 10.54 -3.90 -13.15
CA TYR A 10 10.93 -2.90 -12.15
C TYR A 10 12.40 -2.45 -12.23
N THR A 11 13.15 -2.88 -13.25
CA THR A 11 14.46 -2.30 -13.55
C THR A 11 14.29 -0.85 -14.01
N LYS A 12 14.84 0.10 -13.24
CA LYS A 12 14.86 1.53 -13.56
C LYS A 12 16.32 2.01 -13.65
N LEU A 13 16.83 2.29 -14.83
CA LEU A 13 18.20 2.82 -14.96
C LEU A 13 18.16 4.35 -14.91
N PRO A 14 18.76 5.03 -13.92
CA PRO A 14 18.70 6.49 -13.82
C PRO A 14 19.38 7.19 -15.01
N GLN A 15 20.33 6.54 -15.67
CA GLN A 15 20.98 7.06 -16.88
C GLN A 15 20.10 6.99 -18.13
N ASN A 16 19.02 6.21 -18.11
CA ASN A 16 18.16 5.99 -19.28
C ASN A 16 16.68 5.92 -18.88
N ILE A 17 16.22 7.01 -18.26
CA ILE A 17 14.81 7.22 -17.90
C ILE A 17 13.88 7.17 -19.13
N PRO A 18 14.23 7.70 -20.32
CA PRO A 18 13.37 7.59 -21.49
C PRO A 18 13.03 6.13 -21.85
N ASP A 19 14.02 5.25 -21.96
CA ASP A 19 13.77 3.82 -22.25
C ASP A 19 13.00 3.14 -21.11
N TYR A 20 13.28 3.48 -19.85
CA TYR A 20 12.52 2.97 -18.71
C TYR A 20 11.03 3.34 -18.84
N LEU A 21 10.74 4.62 -19.11
CA LEU A 21 9.37 5.10 -19.24
C LEU A 21 8.68 4.50 -20.46
N GLU A 22 9.37 4.28 -21.57
CA GLU A 22 8.79 3.69 -22.79
C GLU A 22 8.54 2.17 -22.63
N LYS A 23 9.58 1.42 -22.25
CA LYS A 23 9.62 -0.04 -22.39
C LYS A 23 9.23 -0.79 -21.12
N CYS A 24 9.43 -0.21 -19.93
CA CYS A 24 9.06 -0.89 -18.69
C CYS A 24 7.53 -0.90 -18.52
N ARG A 25 6.93 -2.09 -18.52
CA ARG A 25 5.46 -2.24 -18.60
C ARG A 25 4.75 -2.17 -17.25
N PHE A 26 5.48 -2.31 -16.15
CA PHE A 26 4.90 -2.44 -14.81
C PHE A 26 5.17 -1.22 -13.94
N LEU A 27 6.43 -0.98 -13.54
CA LEU A 27 6.73 0.04 -12.54
C LEU A 27 6.31 1.47 -12.94
N PRO A 28 6.60 2.00 -14.16
CA PRO A 28 6.16 3.35 -14.55
C PRO A 28 4.64 3.51 -14.53
N LYS A 29 3.92 2.44 -14.89
CA LYS A 29 2.45 2.42 -14.88
C LYS A 29 1.91 2.43 -13.45
N LEU A 30 2.45 1.57 -12.58
CA LEU A 30 2.01 1.48 -11.18
C LEU A 30 2.30 2.78 -10.41
N ASN A 31 3.46 3.37 -10.67
CA ASN A 31 3.92 4.61 -10.04
C ASN A 31 3.34 5.89 -10.63
N ASN A 32 2.44 5.80 -11.63
CA ASN A 32 1.88 6.98 -12.32
C ASN A 32 2.97 7.92 -12.90
N GLU A 33 4.08 7.37 -13.39
CA GLU A 33 5.22 8.17 -13.88
C GLU A 33 4.98 8.75 -15.28
N ARG A 34 4.08 8.15 -16.07
CA ARG A 34 3.70 8.60 -17.42
C ARG A 34 2.55 9.60 -17.35
N PRO A 35 2.76 10.91 -17.63
CA PRO A 35 1.75 11.95 -17.42
C PRO A 35 0.42 11.70 -18.15
N ASP A 36 0.48 11.20 -19.37
CA ASP A 36 -0.65 10.86 -20.25
C ASP A 36 -1.41 9.60 -19.83
N GLN A 37 -0.86 8.79 -18.92
CA GLN A 37 -1.41 7.49 -18.50
C GLN A 37 -1.71 7.43 -17.00
N ARG A 38 -1.61 8.56 -16.29
CA ARG A 38 -1.83 8.60 -14.83
C ARG A 38 -3.24 8.12 -14.49
N ASN A 39 -3.33 7.17 -13.57
CA ASN A 39 -4.59 6.61 -13.13
C ASN A 39 -4.97 7.14 -11.73
N PRO A 40 -6.02 7.98 -11.59
CA PRO A 40 -6.43 8.53 -10.30
C PRO A 40 -6.95 7.45 -9.33
N ILE A 41 -7.41 6.31 -9.84
CA ILE A 41 -7.86 5.18 -9.00
C ILE A 41 -6.68 4.60 -8.21
N TYR A 42 -5.47 4.57 -8.78
CA TYR A 42 -4.28 4.08 -8.08
C TYR A 42 -3.98 4.94 -6.86
N LYS A 43 -3.98 6.27 -7.06
CA LYS A 43 -3.85 7.24 -5.97
C LYS A 43 -4.95 7.07 -4.91
N LYS A 44 -6.22 6.99 -5.32
CA LYS A 44 -7.35 6.81 -4.39
C LYS A 44 -7.18 5.55 -3.54
N ARG A 45 -6.84 4.42 -4.16
CA ARG A 45 -6.69 3.13 -3.47
C ARG A 45 -5.47 3.11 -2.55
N PHE A 46 -4.31 3.54 -3.04
CA PHE A 46 -3.11 3.60 -2.22
C PHE A 46 -3.31 4.54 -1.01
N SER A 47 -3.91 5.72 -1.22
CA SER A 47 -4.24 6.65 -0.13
C SER A 47 -5.24 6.12 0.90
N SER A 48 -5.97 5.06 0.58
CA SER A 48 -6.96 4.44 1.49
C SER A 48 -6.33 3.51 2.52
N LEU A 49 -5.04 3.18 2.39
CA LEU A 49 -4.32 2.34 3.35
C LEU A 49 -4.42 2.92 4.77
N LYS A 50 -4.75 2.07 5.75
CA LYS A 50 -4.77 2.47 7.17
C LYS A 50 -3.37 2.82 7.67
N ASN A 51 -2.38 2.01 7.29
CA ASN A 51 -0.98 2.23 7.57
C ASN A 51 -0.14 1.73 6.39
N LEU A 52 0.96 2.41 6.10
CA LEU A 52 2.01 1.99 5.21
C LEU A 52 3.32 1.93 6.01
N VAL A 53 3.83 0.73 6.26
CA VAL A 53 5.06 0.52 7.02
C VAL A 53 6.17 0.14 6.04
N LEU A 54 7.16 1.01 5.92
CA LEU A 54 8.28 0.89 4.99
C LEU A 54 9.55 0.63 5.79
N ILE A 55 10.15 -0.53 5.62
CA ILE A 55 11.34 -0.95 6.37
C ILE A 55 12.51 -1.00 5.41
N MET A 56 13.60 -0.34 5.78
CA MET A 56 14.86 -0.33 5.03
C MET A 56 15.95 -0.93 5.91
N ASN A 57 16.57 -2.00 5.43
CA ASN A 57 17.74 -2.59 6.06
C ASN A 57 18.98 -1.70 5.83
N THR A 58 19.71 -1.39 6.90
CA THR A 58 20.82 -0.42 6.84
C THR A 58 21.99 -0.92 6.02
N ASN A 59 22.19 -2.25 5.98
CA ASN A 59 23.30 -2.94 5.33
C ASN A 59 22.84 -3.75 4.11
N ASP A 60 21.72 -3.38 3.48
CA ASP A 60 21.20 -4.07 2.31
C ASP A 60 22.17 -4.01 1.11
N THR A 61 22.56 -5.18 0.61
CA THR A 61 23.44 -5.34 -0.56
C THR A 61 22.70 -5.76 -1.83
N VAL A 62 21.39 -6.05 -1.74
CA VAL A 62 20.54 -6.55 -2.83
C VAL A 62 19.73 -5.40 -3.45
N ILE A 63 19.04 -4.60 -2.64
CA ILE A 63 18.27 -3.44 -3.13
C ILE A 63 19.24 -2.27 -3.40
N LYS A 64 19.26 -1.78 -4.65
CA LYS A 64 20.11 -0.67 -5.09
C LYS A 64 19.25 0.42 -5.76
N PRO A 65 19.18 1.65 -5.21
CA PRO A 65 19.68 2.06 -3.89
C PRO A 65 18.78 1.50 -2.78
N LYS A 66 19.30 1.29 -1.56
CA LYS A 66 18.50 0.74 -0.44
C LYS A 66 17.29 1.60 -0.09
N GLU A 67 17.38 2.90 -0.37
CA GLU A 67 16.33 3.91 -0.23
C GLU A 67 15.10 3.61 -1.10
N SER A 68 15.20 2.74 -2.12
CA SER A 68 14.06 2.22 -2.88
C SER A 68 13.01 1.56 -1.96
N SER A 69 13.44 0.97 -0.84
CA SER A 69 12.55 0.41 0.20
C SER A 69 11.62 1.46 0.82
N TRP A 70 11.97 2.73 0.70
CA TRP A 70 11.24 3.89 1.21
C TRP A 70 10.64 4.77 0.12
N PHE A 71 10.63 4.36 -1.16
CA PHE A 71 10.32 5.21 -2.32
C PHE A 71 11.35 6.32 -2.59
N GLY A 72 12.55 6.26 -2.00
CA GLY A 72 13.70 7.03 -2.48
C GLY A 72 14.30 6.41 -3.74
N TYR A 73 15.09 7.16 -4.48
CA TYR A 73 15.79 6.65 -5.67
C TYR A 73 17.00 7.47 -6.05
N TYR A 74 17.76 7.03 -7.04
CA TYR A 74 18.76 7.87 -7.68
C TYR A 74 18.12 9.07 -8.38
N ALA A 75 18.81 10.21 -8.39
CA ALA A 75 18.47 11.31 -9.28
C ALA A 75 18.65 10.89 -10.76
N ASP A 76 17.83 11.44 -11.64
CA ASP A 76 17.95 11.18 -13.07
C ASP A 76 19.34 11.60 -13.58
N GLY A 77 19.92 10.80 -14.47
CA GLY A 77 21.24 11.03 -15.06
C GLY A 77 22.39 10.23 -14.45
N GLY A 78 22.26 9.68 -13.23
CA GLY A 78 23.36 8.90 -12.66
C GLY A 78 23.13 8.30 -11.28
N LEU A 79 24.16 7.62 -10.74
CA LEU A 79 24.11 6.95 -9.42
C LEU A 79 24.70 7.80 -8.28
N GLY A 80 25.18 9.01 -8.58
CA GLY A 80 25.94 9.84 -7.63
C GLY A 80 25.10 10.59 -6.60
N THR A 81 23.77 10.67 -6.80
CA THR A 81 22.87 11.38 -5.91
C THR A 81 21.66 10.53 -5.61
N ILE A 82 21.36 10.37 -4.32
CA ILE A 82 20.19 9.62 -3.83
C ILE A 82 19.19 10.63 -3.28
N LEU A 83 17.98 10.60 -3.83
CA LEU A 83 16.83 11.34 -3.38
C LEU A 83 16.11 10.53 -2.30
N GLN A 84 15.87 11.16 -1.16
CA GLN A 84 14.92 10.67 -0.17
C GLN A 84 13.49 10.73 -0.75
N PRO A 85 12.55 9.92 -0.24
CA PRO A 85 11.18 9.90 -0.75
C PRO A 85 10.56 11.29 -0.92
N GLN A 86 10.75 12.19 0.05
CA GLN A 86 10.19 13.55 0.05
C GLN A 86 10.75 14.45 -1.06
N GLU A 87 11.89 14.10 -1.65
CA GLU A 87 12.56 14.83 -2.72
C GLU A 87 12.14 14.33 -4.11
N THR A 88 11.51 13.15 -4.19
CA THR A 88 11.06 12.57 -5.46
C THR A 88 9.83 13.28 -6.02
N LYS A 89 9.70 13.35 -7.35
CA LYS A 89 8.48 13.87 -8.01
C LYS A 89 7.22 13.08 -7.63
N LEU A 90 7.36 11.75 -7.49
CA LEU A 90 6.28 10.87 -7.04
C LEU A 90 5.65 11.34 -5.72
N TYR A 91 6.48 11.81 -4.78
CA TYR A 91 6.02 12.38 -3.52
C TYR A 91 5.59 13.84 -3.67
N THR A 92 6.43 14.71 -4.22
CA THR A 92 6.19 16.17 -4.20
C THR A 92 4.91 16.57 -4.93
N GLU A 93 4.63 15.91 -6.06
CA GLU A 93 3.40 16.02 -6.87
C GLU A 93 2.32 15.00 -6.47
N ASP A 94 2.60 14.12 -5.52
CA ASP A 94 1.67 13.16 -4.93
C ASP A 94 0.99 12.22 -5.95
N TRP A 95 1.78 11.62 -6.86
CA TRP A 95 1.30 10.83 -8.00
C TRP A 95 0.47 9.60 -7.60
N ILE A 96 0.85 8.96 -6.50
CA ILE A 96 0.17 7.77 -5.96
C ILE A 96 -0.48 8.03 -4.59
N GLY A 97 -0.40 9.24 -4.04
CA GLY A 97 -0.96 9.52 -2.72
C GLY A 97 -0.02 9.28 -1.54
N LEU A 98 1.28 9.06 -1.80
CA LEU A 98 2.28 8.83 -0.75
C LEU A 98 2.40 10.06 0.19
N LYS A 99 2.45 11.27 -0.36
CA LYS A 99 2.49 12.52 0.44
C LYS A 99 1.20 12.70 1.22
N THR A 100 0.06 12.36 0.62
CA THR A 100 -1.24 12.38 1.32
C THR A 100 -1.27 11.42 2.52
N LEU A 101 -0.77 10.18 2.36
CA LEU A 101 -0.66 9.22 3.47
C LEU A 101 0.30 9.69 4.55
N ASP A 102 1.46 10.21 4.13
CA ASP A 102 2.53 10.62 5.03
C ASP A 102 2.09 11.81 5.90
N LYS A 103 1.51 12.84 5.28
CA LYS A 103 0.93 13.98 6.01
C LYS A 103 -0.21 13.59 6.95
N ALA A 104 -0.93 12.52 6.66
CA ALA A 104 -1.94 11.96 7.55
C ALA A 104 -1.35 11.13 8.71
N GLY A 105 -0.02 11.04 8.83
CA GLY A 105 0.67 10.26 9.87
C GLY A 105 0.59 8.75 9.68
N ARG A 106 0.16 8.28 8.50
CA ARG A 106 -0.10 6.87 8.20
C ARG A 106 1.07 6.15 7.53
N VAL A 107 2.16 6.85 7.20
CA VAL A 107 3.41 6.24 6.73
C VAL A 107 4.40 6.12 7.89
N LYS A 108 5.14 5.01 7.93
CA LYS A 108 6.22 4.76 8.89
C LYS A 108 7.48 4.38 8.14
N PHE A 109 8.49 5.23 8.22
CA PHE A 109 9.81 4.98 7.67
C PHE A 109 10.69 4.40 8.77
N ILE A 110 11.04 3.12 8.67
CA ILE A 110 11.75 2.37 9.70
C ILE A 110 13.09 1.88 9.17
N LYS A 111 14.17 2.20 9.88
CA LYS A 111 15.49 1.61 9.62
C LYS A 111 15.64 0.39 10.52
N ALA A 112 15.98 -0.74 9.94
CA ALA A 112 16.32 -1.96 10.66
C ALA A 112 17.80 -2.30 10.41
N ALA A 113 18.48 -2.79 11.44
CA ALA A 113 19.83 -3.35 11.25
C ALA A 113 19.72 -4.66 10.47
N GLY A 114 20.82 -5.07 9.82
CA GLY A 114 20.89 -6.34 9.09
C GLY A 114 21.01 -6.16 7.57
N GLY A 115 21.22 -7.29 6.90
CA GLY A 115 21.23 -7.41 5.45
C GLY A 115 19.82 -7.46 4.83
N HIS A 116 19.73 -7.82 3.55
CA HIS A 116 18.45 -7.93 2.86
C HIS A 116 17.53 -8.93 3.58
N VAL A 117 16.30 -8.50 3.92
CA VAL A 117 15.27 -9.26 4.67
C VAL A 117 15.67 -9.77 6.05
N ASP A 118 16.83 -9.34 6.57
CA ASP A 118 17.31 -9.70 7.89
C ASP A 118 16.75 -8.72 8.93
N MET A 119 16.02 -9.23 9.91
CA MET A 119 15.46 -8.43 11.00
C MET A 119 15.45 -9.25 12.28
N SER A 120 15.86 -8.61 13.39
CA SER A 120 15.78 -9.26 14.70
C SER A 120 14.32 -9.49 15.13
N ASP A 121 14.08 -10.55 15.92
CA ASP A 121 12.77 -10.78 16.55
C ASP A 121 12.30 -9.56 17.37
N ALA A 122 13.22 -8.85 18.00
CA ALA A 122 12.93 -7.63 18.74
C ALA A 122 12.40 -6.53 17.81
N ASP A 123 13.03 -6.32 16.66
CA ASP A 123 12.59 -5.35 15.67
C ASP A 123 11.26 -5.75 15.03
N ILE A 124 11.04 -7.04 14.73
CA ILE A 124 9.75 -7.53 14.23
C ILE A 124 8.64 -7.26 15.26
N LYS A 125 8.87 -7.62 16.53
CA LYS A 125 7.93 -7.37 17.64
C LYS A 125 7.63 -5.88 17.82
N LYS A 126 8.62 -5.02 17.61
CA LYS A 126 8.50 -3.56 17.77
C LYS A 126 7.82 -2.89 16.58
N TYR A 127 8.18 -3.24 15.36
CA TYR A 127 7.85 -2.48 14.16
C TYR A 127 6.77 -3.12 13.29
N VAL A 128 6.57 -4.43 13.37
CA VAL A 128 5.61 -5.16 12.52
C VAL A 128 4.38 -5.60 13.32
N VAL A 129 4.59 -6.31 14.43
CA VAL A 129 3.52 -6.91 15.23
C VAL A 129 2.39 -5.93 15.63
N PRO A 130 2.66 -4.65 15.99
CA PRO A 130 1.59 -3.70 16.33
C PRO A 130 0.55 -3.48 15.22
N TYR A 131 0.93 -3.69 13.95
CA TYR A 131 0.04 -3.51 12.79
C TYR A 131 -0.70 -4.78 12.39
N LEU A 132 -0.32 -5.94 12.95
CA LEU A 132 -0.95 -7.25 12.67
C LEU A 132 -1.99 -7.63 13.72
N ARG A 133 -1.91 -7.05 14.92
CA ARG A 133 -2.92 -7.22 15.95
C ARG A 133 -4.20 -6.53 15.48
N GLY A 134 -5.22 -7.31 15.14
CA GLY A 134 -6.48 -6.78 14.64
C GLY A 134 -7.01 -5.69 15.57
N SER A 135 -7.43 -4.54 15.01
CA SER A 135 -8.35 -3.67 15.72
C SER A 135 -9.55 -4.52 16.11
N LYS A 136 -9.98 -4.50 17.38
CA LYS A 136 -11.20 -5.21 17.83
C LYS A 136 -12.27 -5.02 16.75
N ARG A 137 -12.71 -6.12 16.12
CA ARG A 137 -13.79 -6.06 15.11
C ARG A 137 -14.93 -5.27 15.75
N ARG A 138 -15.43 -4.23 15.06
CA ARG A 138 -16.73 -3.65 15.46
C ARG A 138 -17.74 -4.80 15.40
N PRO A 139 -18.65 -4.96 16.38
CA PRO A 139 -19.69 -5.96 16.28
C PRO A 139 -20.47 -5.72 14.99
N ASP A 140 -20.60 -6.77 14.18
CA ASP A 140 -21.41 -6.74 12.97
C ASP A 140 -22.85 -6.44 13.36
N VAL A 141 -23.35 -5.25 12.99
CA VAL A 141 -24.78 -4.97 13.06
C VAL A 141 -25.41 -5.77 11.92
N HIS A 142 -25.94 -6.95 12.23
CA HIS A 142 -26.88 -7.62 11.34
C HIS A 142 -28.17 -6.81 11.34
N ASP A 143 -28.40 -6.09 10.24
CA ASP A 143 -29.68 -5.49 9.91
C ASP A 143 -30.68 -6.63 9.65
N GLY A 144 -31.54 -6.88 10.64
CA GLY A 144 -32.62 -7.84 10.55
C GLY A 144 -33.77 -7.27 9.74
N SER A 145 -33.64 -7.28 8.41
CA SER A 145 -34.79 -7.15 7.50
C SER A 145 -35.27 -8.55 7.11
N ALA A 146 -36.40 -8.97 7.68
CA ALA A 146 -37.23 -10.01 7.12
C ALA A 146 -38.70 -9.66 7.38
N ALA A 147 -39.36 -9.16 6.34
CA ALA A 147 -40.79 -8.94 6.30
C ALA A 147 -41.56 -10.27 6.18
N ALA A 148 -42.72 -10.29 6.85
CA ALA A 148 -43.98 -10.96 6.55
C ALA A 148 -43.98 -12.44 6.09
N LYS A 149 -44.66 -13.28 6.88
CA LYS A 149 -45.53 -14.32 6.36
C LYS A 149 -46.86 -14.33 7.10
N ASP A 150 -47.92 -14.21 6.32
CA ASP A 150 -49.32 -14.46 6.67
C ASP A 150 -49.50 -15.78 7.41
N ASN A 151 -50.43 -15.80 8.37
CA ASN A 151 -51.26 -16.98 8.57
C ASN A 151 -52.68 -16.59 8.97
N THR A 152 -53.59 -16.91 8.06
CA THR A 152 -55.05 -16.83 8.14
C THR A 152 -55.63 -17.84 9.14
N GLY A 153 -56.43 -17.34 10.09
CA GLY A 153 -57.73 -17.85 10.53
C GLY A 153 -57.88 -19.28 11.08
N SER A 154 -58.27 -19.39 12.36
CA SER A 154 -59.43 -20.20 12.81
C SER A 154 -59.85 -19.85 14.26
N GLU A 155 -61.07 -19.30 14.35
CA GLU A 155 -62.15 -19.48 15.35
C GLU A 155 -61.87 -19.52 16.88
N GLU A 156 -62.27 -18.40 17.51
CA GLU A 156 -63.19 -18.22 18.67
C GLU A 156 -63.61 -19.40 19.56
N VAL A 157 -63.37 -19.31 20.89
CA VAL A 157 -64.30 -19.72 21.98
C VAL A 157 -64.02 -18.88 23.25
N THR A 158 -65.09 -18.32 23.84
CA THR A 158 -65.23 -17.56 25.10
C THR A 158 -64.81 -18.37 26.36
N THR A 159 -64.49 -17.83 27.54
CA THR A 159 -65.42 -17.31 28.59
C THR A 159 -64.62 -16.95 29.87
N THR A 160 -65.00 -15.86 30.57
CA THR A 160 -64.88 -15.47 32.02
C THR A 160 -63.75 -16.03 32.89
N GLY A 161 -63.01 -15.27 33.70
CA GLY A 161 -63.50 -14.27 34.65
C GLY A 161 -63.64 -14.90 36.05
N ASN A 162 -62.70 -14.58 36.94
CA ASN A 162 -62.88 -14.53 38.40
C ASN A 162 -61.77 -13.66 39.01
#